data_AF-A0A7S2AAM1-F1
#
_entry.id   AF-A0A7S2AAM1-F1
#
_cell.length_a   1.000
_cell.length_b   1.000
_cell.length_c   1.000
_cell.angle_alpha   90.00
_cell.angle_beta   90.00
_cell.angle_gamma   90.00
#
_symmetry.space_group_name_H-M   'P 1'
#
loop_
_entity.id
_entity.type
_entity.pdbx_description
1 polymer ?
#
loop_
_entity_poly.entity_id
_entity_poly.type
_entity_poly.pdbx_seq_one_letter_code
_entity_poly.pdbx_strand_id
1 'polypeptide(L)'
;EESEYDDEAAGGEGAEKEIVGYWEDGLAIYSDGTREERHEEDAEEARHRQLLEEQSPDLDREGMWEESFSGHHDSKPYGPMSVGMDVTFPRSRHLFGLPEHASSTVLRTTHGEGAKYHDPYRLYNLDVFEYELDETMALYGHVPLVVGHSATAGTAGAFWFNPSETFVDVYDDAQSASQQKLPEGQGAGPATGGVKTHFMSESGVVDLFLIPG
;
A
#
# COMPACT_ATOMS: atom_id res chain seq x y z
N GLU A 1 -10.21 -3.05 69.65
CA GLU A 1 -11.24 -2.31 68.92
C GLU A 1 -10.56 -1.72 67.71
N GLU A 2 -10.49 -2.52 66.65
CA GLU A 2 -9.96 -2.09 65.35
C GLU A 2 -11.13 -1.45 64.60
N SER A 3 -10.96 -0.18 64.24
CA SER A 3 -11.90 0.58 63.43
C SER A 3 -11.67 0.24 61.97
N GLU A 4 -12.62 -0.50 61.40
CA GLU A 4 -12.73 -0.86 60.00
C GLU A 4 -12.94 0.41 59.14
N TYR A 5 -12.11 0.55 58.11
CA TYR A 5 -12.25 1.58 57.08
C TYR A 5 -13.32 1.10 56.09
N ASP A 6 -14.46 1.79 56.05
CA ASP A 6 -15.44 1.68 54.97
C ASP A 6 -14.85 2.35 53.72
N ASP A 7 -14.56 1.55 52.70
CA ASP A 7 -14.22 2.00 51.34
C ASP A 7 -15.49 1.87 50.48
N GLU A 8 -16.22 2.98 50.31
CA GLU A 8 -17.28 3.10 49.30
C GLU A 8 -16.65 3.13 47.91
N ALA A 9 -16.46 1.95 47.31
CA ALA A 9 -16.14 1.82 45.89
C ALA A 9 -17.43 1.79 45.06
N ALA A 10 -17.55 2.81 44.20
CA ALA A 10 -18.66 3.09 43.30
C ALA A 10 -18.99 1.92 42.37
N GLY A 11 -20.30 1.77 42.12
CA GLY A 11 -20.88 0.68 41.35
C GLY A 11 -20.59 0.68 39.85
N GLY A 12 -20.68 -0.54 39.31
CA GLY A 12 -20.60 -0.89 37.90
C GLY A 12 -20.53 -2.41 37.75
N GLU A 13 -21.55 -3.13 38.20
CA GLU A 13 -21.67 -4.58 38.02
C GLU A 13 -21.84 -4.93 36.53
N GLY A 14 -20.74 -5.24 35.84
CA GLY A 14 -20.77 -6.08 34.65
C GLY A 14 -20.86 -7.54 35.11
N ALA A 15 -22.06 -8.14 35.06
CA ALA A 15 -22.22 -9.55 35.36
C ALA A 15 -21.31 -10.38 34.43
N GLU A 16 -20.39 -11.18 34.98
CA GLU A 16 -19.63 -12.17 34.22
C GLU A 16 -20.62 -13.15 33.59
N LYS A 17 -20.83 -13.02 32.27
CA LYS A 17 -21.70 -13.91 31.52
C LYS A 17 -20.94 -15.19 31.18
N GLU A 18 -21.56 -16.34 31.44
CA GLU A 18 -20.96 -17.64 31.16
C GLU A 18 -20.90 -17.90 29.64
N ILE A 19 -19.70 -18.16 29.13
CA ILE A 19 -19.45 -18.44 27.71
C ILE A 19 -19.84 -19.88 27.40
N VAL A 20 -20.83 -20.07 26.52
CA VAL A 20 -21.34 -21.39 26.10
C VAL A 20 -20.83 -21.84 24.73
N GLY A 21 -20.17 -20.95 23.98
CA GLY A 21 -19.59 -21.27 22.68
C GLY A 21 -18.98 -20.05 21.99
N TYR A 22 -18.47 -20.25 20.77
CA TYR A 22 -17.96 -19.19 19.89
C TYR A 22 -18.60 -19.35 18.50
N TRP A 23 -18.90 -18.24 17.83
CA TRP A 23 -19.35 -18.21 16.44
C TRP A 23 -18.19 -18.34 15.44
N GLU A 24 -18.48 -18.47 14.14
CA GLU A 24 -17.45 -18.55 13.07
C GLU A 24 -16.57 -17.29 12.97
N ASP A 25 -17.08 -16.15 13.46
CA ASP A 25 -16.37 -14.88 13.57
C ASP A 25 -15.56 -14.72 14.87
N GLY A 26 -15.50 -15.78 15.70
CA GLY A 26 -14.69 -15.84 16.92
C GLY A 26 -15.31 -15.16 18.14
N LEU A 27 -16.51 -14.58 18.04
CA LEU A 27 -17.17 -13.89 19.15
C LEU A 27 -17.90 -14.87 20.08
N ALA A 28 -17.84 -14.61 21.39
CA ALA A 28 -18.43 -15.48 22.40
C ALA A 28 -19.97 -15.46 22.37
N ILE A 29 -20.55 -16.63 22.65
CA ILE A 29 -21.97 -16.85 22.90
C ILE A 29 -22.15 -16.99 24.40
N TYR A 30 -23.08 -16.23 24.98
CA TYR A 30 -23.37 -16.27 26.40
C TYR A 30 -24.56 -17.17 26.73
N SER A 31 -24.60 -17.69 27.96
CA SER A 31 -25.65 -18.60 28.45
C SER A 31 -27.07 -17.99 28.44
N ASP A 32 -27.15 -16.66 28.47
CA ASP A 32 -28.40 -15.88 28.35
C ASP A 32 -28.88 -15.72 26.89
N GLY A 33 -28.16 -16.31 25.94
CA GLY A 33 -28.44 -16.23 24.50
C GLY A 33 -27.96 -14.93 23.84
N THR A 34 -27.31 -14.04 24.60
CA THR A 34 -26.67 -12.85 24.04
C THR A 34 -25.31 -13.18 23.46
N ARG A 35 -24.81 -12.29 22.60
CA ARG A 35 -23.56 -12.47 21.88
C ARG A 35 -22.61 -11.33 22.25
N GLU A 36 -21.32 -11.64 22.29
CA GLU A 36 -20.27 -10.64 22.46
C GLU A 36 -20.27 -9.64 21.29
N GLU A 37 -20.29 -8.35 21.65
CA GLU A 37 -20.16 -7.24 20.73
C GLU A 37 -18.69 -6.79 20.70
N ARG A 38 -18.18 -6.49 19.51
CA ARG A 38 -16.80 -6.09 19.28
C ARG A 38 -16.63 -4.59 19.55
N HIS A 39 -16.46 -4.18 20.81
CA HIS A 39 -16.44 -2.76 21.20
C HIS A 39 -15.09 -2.05 20.99
N GLU A 40 -13.96 -2.75 21.07
CA GLU A 40 -12.63 -2.10 21.01
C GLU A 40 -12.20 -1.71 19.59
N GLU A 41 -12.45 -2.57 18.59
CA GLU A 41 -12.11 -2.28 17.19
C GLU A 41 -12.92 -1.10 16.63
N ASP A 42 -14.21 -1.00 16.97
CA ASP A 42 -15.09 0.11 16.58
C ASP A 42 -14.60 1.46 17.15
N ALA A 43 -13.98 1.46 18.35
CA ALA A 43 -13.46 2.66 18.98
C ALA A 43 -12.14 3.14 18.35
N GLU A 44 -11.27 2.23 17.93
CA GLU A 44 -10.04 2.56 17.20
C GLU A 44 -10.34 3.05 15.78
N GLU A 45 -11.30 2.41 15.09
CA GLU A 45 -11.79 2.85 13.79
C GLU A 45 -12.29 4.31 13.84
N ALA A 46 -13.16 4.61 14.81
CA ALA A 46 -13.73 5.94 14.98
C ALA A 46 -12.65 6.99 15.26
N ARG A 47 -11.61 6.64 16.04
CA ARG A 47 -10.46 7.52 16.29
C ARG A 47 -9.62 7.74 15.04
N HIS A 48 -9.36 6.68 14.26
CA HIS A 48 -8.59 6.81 13.02
C HIS A 48 -9.31 7.72 12.02
N ARG A 49 -10.63 7.56 11.87
CA ARG A 49 -11.46 8.43 11.02
C ARG A 49 -11.39 9.89 11.46
N GLN A 50 -11.50 10.16 12.76
CA GLN A 50 -11.38 11.53 13.30
C GLN A 50 -10.00 12.14 13.05
N LEU A 51 -8.92 11.37 13.24
CA LEU A 51 -7.56 11.86 13.00
C LEU A 51 -7.33 12.24 11.53
N LEU A 52 -7.86 11.45 10.59
CA LEU A 52 -7.80 11.77 9.17
C LEU A 52 -8.57 13.06 8.83
N GLU A 53 -9.75 13.25 9.41
CA GLU A 53 -10.54 14.48 9.23
C GLU A 53 -9.82 15.73 9.74
N GLU A 54 -9.14 15.63 10.88
CA GLU A 54 -8.38 16.73 11.46
C GLU A 54 -7.10 17.05 10.68
N GLN A 55 -6.35 16.02 10.28
CA GLN A 55 -5.05 16.19 9.62
C GLN A 55 -5.18 16.57 8.14
N SER A 56 -6.26 16.18 7.47
CA SER A 56 -6.44 16.40 6.04
C SER A 56 -7.90 16.75 5.72
N PRO A 57 -8.33 17.99 6.02
CA PRO A 57 -9.72 18.41 5.86
C PRO A 57 -10.19 18.43 4.40
N ASP A 58 -9.27 18.74 3.47
CA ASP A 58 -9.52 18.85 2.02
C ASP A 58 -9.38 17.52 1.28
N LEU A 59 -9.11 16.43 1.99
CA LEU A 59 -8.94 15.10 1.40
C LEU A 59 -10.29 14.59 0.89
N ASP A 60 -10.34 14.13 -0.36
CA ASP A 60 -11.52 13.46 -0.89
C ASP A 60 -11.67 12.10 -0.21
N ARG A 61 -12.79 11.88 0.47
CA ARG A 61 -13.02 10.70 1.33
C ARG A 61 -13.75 9.57 0.62
N GLU A 62 -14.11 9.75 -0.65
CA GLU A 62 -14.75 8.70 -1.43
C GLU A 62 -13.85 7.45 -1.50
N GLY A 63 -14.39 6.29 -1.16
CA GLY A 63 -13.64 5.02 -1.18
C GLY A 63 -12.59 4.84 -0.08
N MET A 64 -12.49 5.72 0.93
CA MET A 64 -11.51 5.55 2.02
C MET A 64 -11.85 4.48 3.05
N TRP A 65 -13.08 4.03 3.06
CA TRP A 65 -13.61 3.03 3.99
C TRP A 65 -14.22 1.90 3.19
N GLU A 66 -15.42 1.47 3.56
CA GLU A 66 -16.16 0.43 2.84
C GLU A 66 -16.16 0.68 1.33
N GLU A 67 -15.86 -0.37 0.57
CA GLU A 67 -15.81 -0.34 -0.89
C GLU A 67 -16.47 -1.57 -1.48
N SER A 68 -16.85 -1.50 -2.76
CA SER A 68 -17.55 -2.61 -3.41
C SER A 68 -17.11 -2.79 -4.85
N PHE A 69 -16.71 -4.01 -5.17
CA PHE A 69 -16.21 -4.37 -6.49
C PHE A 69 -16.85 -5.67 -6.98
N SER A 70 -17.47 -5.62 -8.16
CA SER A 70 -18.07 -6.78 -8.83
C SER A 70 -18.98 -7.63 -7.95
N GLY A 71 -19.75 -6.99 -7.05
CA GLY A 71 -20.67 -7.66 -6.12
C GLY A 71 -20.06 -8.11 -4.79
N HIS A 72 -18.76 -7.91 -4.58
CA HIS A 72 -18.09 -8.12 -3.30
C HIS A 72 -18.04 -6.79 -2.54
N HIS A 73 -18.34 -6.83 -1.25
CA HIS A 73 -18.28 -5.68 -0.35
C HIS A 73 -17.11 -5.89 0.61
N ASP A 74 -16.14 -4.98 0.57
CA ASP A 74 -15.05 -4.90 1.53
C ASP A 74 -15.42 -3.87 2.59
N SER A 75 -15.45 -4.30 3.85
CA SER A 75 -15.77 -3.45 5.00
C SER A 75 -14.63 -2.49 5.38
N LYS A 76 -13.38 -2.78 4.97
CA LYS A 76 -12.16 -2.01 5.28
C LYS A 76 -12.13 -1.40 6.69
N PRO A 77 -12.11 -2.22 7.76
CA PRO A 77 -12.29 -1.76 9.14
C PRO A 77 -11.18 -0.84 9.65
N TYR A 78 -10.00 -0.87 9.03
CA TYR A 78 -8.88 -0.01 9.40
C TYR A 78 -8.73 1.23 8.50
N GLY A 79 -9.62 1.40 7.51
CA GLY A 79 -9.58 2.53 6.60
C GLY A 79 -8.32 2.55 5.72
N PRO A 80 -7.84 3.75 5.30
CA PRO A 80 -6.71 3.86 4.40
C PRO A 80 -5.39 3.58 5.13
N MET A 81 -4.64 2.57 4.69
CA MET A 81 -3.37 2.16 5.30
C MET A 81 -2.25 1.96 4.28
N SER A 82 -2.37 2.57 3.10
CA SER A 82 -1.41 2.40 2.03
C SER A 82 -0.05 3.03 2.36
N VAL A 83 1.00 2.40 1.85
CA VAL A 83 2.39 2.87 1.97
C VAL A 83 2.99 2.99 0.58
N GLY A 84 3.81 4.01 0.35
CA GLY A 84 4.45 4.19 -0.95
C GLY A 84 5.81 4.85 -0.86
N MET A 85 6.67 4.57 -1.84
CA MET A 85 8.00 5.14 -1.92
C MET A 85 8.54 5.23 -3.34
N ASP A 86 9.26 6.31 -3.60
CA ASP A 86 9.99 6.54 -4.84
C ASP A 86 11.39 5.92 -4.79
N VAL A 87 11.80 5.22 -5.86
CA VAL A 87 13.17 4.73 -6.06
C VAL A 87 13.67 5.21 -7.41
N THR A 88 14.78 5.97 -7.40
CA THR A 88 15.41 6.45 -8.63
C THR A 88 16.66 5.64 -8.94
N PHE A 89 16.79 5.19 -10.19
CA PHE A 89 17.98 4.52 -10.71
C PHE A 89 18.79 5.50 -11.56
N PRO A 90 19.73 6.25 -10.96
CA PRO A 90 20.49 7.26 -11.68
C PRO A 90 21.38 6.61 -12.75
N ARG A 91 21.46 7.22 -13.93
CA ARG A 91 22.27 6.75 -15.07
C ARG A 91 21.87 5.39 -15.63
N SER A 92 20.76 4.81 -15.17
CA SER A 92 20.09 3.70 -15.82
C SER A 92 19.06 4.25 -16.82
N ARG A 93 18.91 3.58 -17.96
CA ARG A 93 17.85 3.88 -18.95
C ARG A 93 16.85 2.74 -19.12
N HIS A 94 17.17 1.57 -18.57
CA HIS A 94 16.38 0.37 -18.72
C HIS A 94 16.21 -0.26 -17.36
N LEU A 95 14.95 -0.48 -16.99
CA LEU A 95 14.57 -1.23 -15.82
C LEU A 95 13.98 -2.58 -16.25
N PHE A 96 14.15 -3.57 -15.40
CA PHE A 96 13.73 -4.95 -15.60
C PHE A 96 13.11 -5.47 -14.30
N GLY A 97 12.33 -6.54 -14.40
CA GLY A 97 11.73 -7.20 -13.24
C GLY A 97 10.23 -7.02 -13.20
N LEU A 98 9.69 -6.92 -11.98
CA LEU A 98 8.25 -6.88 -11.71
C LEU A 98 7.45 -7.98 -12.42
N PRO A 99 7.89 -9.25 -12.51
CA PRO A 99 7.01 -10.28 -13.06
C PRO A 99 5.80 -10.46 -12.13
N GLU A 100 4.67 -10.99 -12.60
CA GLU A 100 4.40 -11.55 -13.93
C GLU A 100 3.47 -10.65 -14.76
N HIS A 101 3.95 -10.19 -15.94
CA HIS A 101 3.15 -9.45 -16.92
C HIS A 101 3.43 -9.95 -18.33
N ALA A 102 2.40 -9.92 -19.17
CA ALA A 102 2.52 -10.16 -20.60
C ALA A 102 3.08 -8.95 -21.36
N SER A 103 4.16 -8.35 -20.85
CA SER A 103 4.74 -7.09 -21.34
C SER A 103 6.19 -7.29 -21.84
N SER A 104 6.81 -6.22 -22.31
CA SER A 104 8.22 -6.19 -22.69
C SER A 104 9.12 -6.45 -21.49
N THR A 105 10.23 -7.18 -21.68
CA THR A 105 11.23 -7.42 -20.62
C THR A 105 11.82 -6.12 -20.06
N VAL A 106 11.97 -5.10 -20.91
CA VAL A 106 12.31 -3.75 -20.47
C VAL A 106 11.01 -3.07 -20.04
N LEU A 107 10.94 -2.70 -18.75
CA LEU A 107 9.80 -1.97 -18.20
C LEU A 107 9.58 -0.66 -18.96
N ARG A 108 8.33 -0.38 -19.27
CA ARG A 108 7.93 0.81 -20.03
C ARG A 108 7.37 1.87 -19.10
N THR A 109 7.39 3.11 -19.56
CA THR A 109 6.82 4.22 -18.81
C THR A 109 5.31 4.10 -18.73
N THR A 110 4.78 4.29 -17.52
CA THR A 110 3.35 4.24 -17.19
C THR A 110 2.77 5.65 -16.99
N HIS A 111 3.64 6.65 -16.90
CA HIS A 111 3.23 8.03 -16.64
C HIS A 111 4.07 9.04 -17.43
N GLY A 112 3.47 10.19 -17.75
CA GLY A 112 4.09 11.30 -18.47
C GLY A 112 3.71 11.39 -19.96
N GLU A 113 4.12 12.48 -20.61
CA GLU A 113 3.84 12.69 -22.03
C GLU A 113 4.58 11.64 -22.87
N GLY A 114 3.84 10.87 -23.66
CA GLY A 114 4.40 9.76 -24.45
C GLY A 114 4.66 8.47 -23.67
N ALA A 115 4.06 8.32 -22.47
CA ALA A 115 4.03 7.04 -21.76
C ALA A 115 3.45 5.93 -22.65
N LYS A 116 4.02 4.73 -22.53
CA LYS A 116 3.58 3.56 -23.32
C LYS A 116 2.31 2.95 -22.72
N TYR A 117 2.24 2.90 -21.39
CA TYR A 117 1.06 2.46 -20.65
C TYR A 117 0.47 3.65 -19.89
N HIS A 118 -0.82 3.56 -19.55
CA HIS A 118 -1.53 4.56 -18.75
C HIS A 118 -1.86 4.07 -17.35
N ASP A 119 -1.72 2.77 -17.12
CA ASP A 119 -1.91 2.13 -15.83
C ASP A 119 -0.55 1.65 -15.28
N PRO A 120 -0.34 1.74 -13.96
CA PRO A 120 0.86 1.20 -13.31
C PRO A 120 0.96 -0.32 -13.48
N TYR A 121 2.18 -0.86 -13.31
CA TYR A 121 2.34 -2.31 -13.18
C TYR A 121 1.67 -2.80 -11.91
N ARG A 122 0.64 -3.62 -12.06
CA ARG A 122 -0.10 -4.19 -10.93
C ARG A 122 0.51 -5.51 -10.49
N LEU A 123 0.74 -5.68 -9.20
CA LEU A 123 1.23 -6.89 -8.56
C LEU A 123 0.16 -7.40 -7.59
N TYR A 124 -0.66 -8.31 -8.09
CA TYR A 124 -1.70 -8.97 -7.32
C TYR A 124 -2.01 -10.32 -7.99
N ASN A 125 -1.88 -11.42 -7.26
CA ASN A 125 -2.02 -12.75 -7.87
C ASN A 125 -3.49 -12.98 -8.24
N LEU A 126 -3.77 -13.00 -9.54
CA LEU A 126 -5.10 -13.13 -10.11
C LEU A 126 -5.17 -14.31 -11.08
N ASP A 127 -6.31 -14.99 -11.09
CA ASP A 127 -6.66 -15.93 -12.16
C ASP A 127 -7.31 -15.15 -13.32
N VAL A 128 -6.48 -14.74 -14.29
CA VAL A 128 -6.92 -13.99 -15.46
C VAL A 128 -7.23 -14.96 -16.61
N PHE A 129 -8.51 -15.05 -16.98
CA PHE A 129 -8.93 -15.81 -18.16
C PHE A 129 -8.56 -15.07 -19.44
N GLU A 130 -7.94 -15.76 -20.41
CA GLU A 130 -7.54 -15.22 -21.72
C GLU A 130 -6.82 -13.86 -21.63
N TYR A 131 -5.70 -13.82 -20.90
CA TYR A 131 -4.92 -12.59 -20.73
C TYR A 131 -4.52 -11.93 -22.06
N GLU A 132 -4.52 -10.60 -22.07
CA GLU A 132 -4.07 -9.80 -23.20
C GLU A 132 -2.55 -9.61 -23.21
N LEU A 133 -1.97 -9.30 -24.37
CA LEU A 133 -0.53 -9.06 -24.54
C LEU A 133 -0.25 -7.56 -24.58
N ASP A 134 0.96 -7.18 -24.15
CA ASP A 134 1.45 -5.80 -24.09
C ASP A 134 0.63 -4.93 -23.10
N GLU A 135 0.40 -5.46 -21.89
CA GLU A 135 -0.45 -4.87 -20.85
C GLU A 135 0.24 -4.91 -19.46
N THR A 136 -0.16 -4.04 -18.53
CA THR A 136 0.39 -3.92 -17.16
C THR A 136 -0.47 -4.61 -16.07
N MET A 137 -1.57 -5.23 -16.48
CA MET A 137 -2.46 -6.00 -15.62
C MET A 137 -1.75 -7.20 -14.98
N ALA A 138 -2.01 -7.40 -13.68
CA ALA A 138 -1.42 -8.48 -12.91
C ALA A 138 -1.87 -9.86 -13.42
N LEU A 139 -0.98 -10.84 -13.34
CA LEU A 139 -1.25 -12.25 -13.68
C LEU A 139 -1.16 -13.14 -12.43
N TYR A 140 -0.67 -14.37 -12.56
CA TYR A 140 -0.80 -15.42 -11.55
C TYR A 140 0.19 -15.31 -10.38
N GLY A 141 1.30 -14.59 -10.58
CA GLY A 141 2.37 -14.44 -9.60
C GLY A 141 2.93 -13.03 -9.61
N HIS A 142 3.59 -12.66 -8.52
CA HIS A 142 4.33 -11.42 -8.45
C HIS A 142 5.68 -11.58 -7.75
N VAL A 143 6.68 -10.83 -8.23
CA VAL A 143 7.96 -10.62 -7.54
C VAL A 143 8.28 -9.12 -7.58
N PRO A 144 8.17 -8.39 -6.44
CA PRO A 144 8.34 -6.94 -6.37
C PRO A 144 9.83 -6.51 -6.39
N LEU A 145 10.54 -6.88 -7.45
CA LEU A 145 11.95 -6.59 -7.69
C LEU A 145 12.10 -5.76 -8.96
N VAL A 146 12.81 -4.65 -8.86
CA VAL A 146 13.25 -3.84 -10.01
C VAL A 146 14.76 -3.89 -10.11
N VAL A 147 15.29 -4.10 -11.31
CA VAL A 147 16.72 -4.08 -11.61
C VAL A 147 16.99 -3.03 -12.67
N GLY A 148 17.82 -2.03 -12.34
CA GLY A 148 18.36 -1.07 -13.29
C GLY A 148 19.73 -1.49 -13.79
N HIS A 149 19.93 -1.46 -15.10
CA HIS A 149 21.21 -1.79 -15.72
C HIS A 149 21.74 -0.64 -16.59
N SER A 150 23.02 -0.35 -16.43
CA SER A 150 23.76 0.64 -17.22
C SER A 150 25.14 0.11 -17.59
N ALA A 151 25.48 0.18 -18.88
CA ALA A 151 26.80 -0.24 -19.36
C ALA A 151 27.94 0.59 -18.75
N THR A 152 27.67 1.82 -18.31
CA THR A 152 28.68 2.73 -17.75
C THR A 152 28.62 2.85 -16.23
N ALA A 153 27.43 2.68 -15.63
CA ALA A 153 27.24 2.87 -14.19
C ALA A 153 27.06 1.57 -13.39
N GLY A 154 26.95 0.41 -14.05
CA GLY A 154 26.75 -0.89 -13.41
C GLY A 154 25.28 -1.30 -13.31
N THR A 155 25.02 -2.32 -12.49
CA THR A 155 23.68 -2.87 -12.24
C THR A 155 23.33 -2.64 -10.79
N ALA A 156 22.11 -2.21 -10.50
CA ALA A 156 21.58 -2.13 -9.15
C ALA A 156 20.13 -2.61 -9.12
N GLY A 157 19.69 -3.12 -7.98
CA GLY A 157 18.32 -3.59 -7.76
C GLY A 157 17.67 -2.96 -6.55
N ALA A 158 16.34 -2.97 -6.55
CA ALA A 158 15.49 -2.57 -5.46
C ALA A 158 14.41 -3.65 -5.28
N PHE A 159 14.40 -4.29 -4.12
CA PHE A 159 13.41 -5.32 -3.77
C PHE A 159 12.48 -4.77 -2.69
N TRP A 160 11.24 -4.55 -3.07
CA TRP A 160 10.18 -4.03 -2.22
C TRP A 160 9.47 -5.18 -1.52
N PHE A 161 9.81 -5.44 -0.26
CA PHE A 161 9.34 -6.62 0.46
C PHE A 161 7.97 -6.39 1.11
N ASN A 162 6.94 -6.35 0.27
CA ASN A 162 5.56 -6.19 0.71
C ASN A 162 4.66 -7.25 0.03
N PRO A 163 3.82 -7.99 0.79
CA PRO A 163 2.94 -9.03 0.24
C PRO A 163 1.55 -8.54 -0.17
N SER A 164 1.16 -7.30 0.15
CA SER A 164 -0.16 -6.76 -0.21
C SER A 164 -0.24 -6.43 -1.70
N GLU A 165 -1.44 -6.13 -2.19
CA GLU A 165 -1.60 -5.55 -3.51
C GLU A 165 -0.67 -4.35 -3.68
N THR A 166 0.09 -4.34 -4.77
CA THR A 166 1.10 -3.32 -5.04
C THR A 166 1.01 -2.82 -6.48
N PHE A 167 1.05 -1.51 -6.65
CA PHE A 167 1.17 -0.84 -7.93
C PHE A 167 2.54 -0.20 -8.06
N VAL A 168 3.12 -0.27 -9.26
CA VAL A 168 4.43 0.32 -9.55
C VAL A 168 4.36 1.17 -10.81
N ASP A 169 4.48 2.48 -10.63
CA ASP A 169 4.66 3.41 -11.74
C ASP A 169 6.13 3.49 -12.17
N VAL A 170 6.35 3.74 -13.46
CA VAL A 170 7.67 3.92 -14.06
C VAL A 170 7.71 5.24 -14.83
N TYR A 171 8.63 6.12 -14.45
CA TYR A 171 8.84 7.45 -15.04
C TYR A 171 10.22 7.55 -15.67
N ASP A 172 10.32 8.22 -16.81
CA ASP A 172 11.60 8.65 -17.35
C ASP A 172 12.01 9.97 -16.65
N ASP A 173 13.05 9.91 -15.83
CA ASP A 173 13.51 11.07 -15.06
C ASP A 173 14.16 12.14 -15.97
N ALA A 174 14.52 11.77 -17.22
CA ALA A 174 14.97 12.75 -18.21
C ALA A 174 13.83 13.66 -18.70
N GLN A 175 12.58 13.19 -18.62
CA GLN A 175 11.38 13.95 -18.98
C GLN A 175 10.91 14.83 -17.80
N SER A 176 10.98 14.35 -16.56
CA SER A 176 10.62 15.10 -15.34
C SER A 176 11.58 16.27 -15.08
N ALA A 177 12.89 16.08 -15.30
CA ALA A 177 13.91 17.13 -15.13
C ALA A 177 13.73 18.32 -16.09
N SER A 178 13.01 18.14 -17.21
CA SER A 178 12.66 19.23 -18.12
C SER A 178 11.55 20.16 -17.57
N GLN A 179 10.78 19.69 -16.58
CA GLN A 179 9.73 20.46 -15.92
C GLN A 179 10.21 21.17 -14.65
N GLN A 180 11.29 20.70 -14.04
CA GLN A 180 11.89 21.36 -12.87
C GLN A 180 12.81 22.48 -13.34
N LYS A 181 12.27 23.70 -13.53
CA LYS A 181 13.08 24.92 -13.73
C LYS A 181 14.10 25.05 -12.59
N LEU A 182 15.34 24.64 -12.84
CA LEU A 182 16.46 24.98 -11.98
C LEU A 182 16.61 26.52 -11.99
N PRO A 183 16.84 27.16 -10.84
CA PRO A 183 17.07 28.61 -10.79
C PRO A 183 18.28 28.99 -11.66
N GLU A 184 18.11 30.01 -12.50
CA GLU A 184 19.16 30.54 -13.38
C GLU A 184 20.42 30.87 -12.56
N GLY A 185 21.53 30.18 -12.84
CA GLY A 185 22.84 30.51 -12.26
C GLY A 185 23.64 29.35 -11.71
N GLN A 186 23.05 28.16 -11.54
CA GLN A 186 23.81 26.93 -11.34
C GLN A 186 23.92 26.24 -12.69
N GLY A 187 25.15 26.16 -13.22
CA GLY A 187 25.40 25.47 -14.48
C GLY A 187 24.75 24.09 -14.47
N ALA A 188 24.08 23.74 -15.56
CA ALA A 188 23.47 22.43 -15.73
C ALA A 188 24.54 21.37 -15.40
N GLY A 189 24.40 20.72 -14.23
CA GLY A 189 25.09 19.47 -13.98
C GLY A 189 24.77 18.52 -15.15
N PRO A 190 25.66 17.58 -15.48
CA PRO A 190 25.40 16.65 -16.58
C PRO A 190 24.00 16.09 -16.38
N ALA A 191 23.12 16.18 -17.38
CA ALA A 191 21.75 15.67 -17.27
C ALA A 191 21.84 14.20 -16.85
N THR A 192 21.64 13.95 -15.56
CA THR A 192 21.73 12.63 -14.97
C THR A 192 20.43 11.93 -15.27
N GLY A 193 20.20 11.62 -16.55
CA GLY A 193 19.06 10.81 -16.97
C GLY A 193 19.01 9.54 -16.11
N GLY A 194 17.82 9.20 -15.66
CA GLY A 194 17.55 8.07 -14.80
C GLY A 194 16.13 7.59 -15.05
N VAL A 195 15.79 6.44 -14.50
CA VAL A 195 14.41 5.97 -14.48
C VAL A 195 13.98 5.94 -13.02
N LYS A 196 12.81 6.49 -12.74
CA LYS A 196 12.21 6.54 -11.41
C LYS A 196 11.07 5.54 -11.35
N THR A 197 10.93 4.84 -10.23
CA THR A 197 9.78 4.00 -9.94
C THR A 197 9.06 4.51 -8.71
N HIS A 198 7.73 4.45 -8.69
CA HIS A 198 6.91 4.76 -7.52
C HIS A 198 6.14 3.52 -7.10
N PHE A 199 6.50 2.94 -5.96
CA PHE A 199 5.82 1.78 -5.37
C PHE A 199 4.68 2.27 -4.49
N MET A 200 3.52 1.62 -4.57
CA MET A 200 2.34 1.87 -3.76
C MET A 200 1.74 0.53 -3.34
N SER A 201 1.75 0.21 -2.06
CA SER A 201 1.16 -1.01 -1.49
C SER A 201 -0.04 -0.67 -0.62
N GLU A 202 -1.08 -1.49 -0.71
CA GLU A 202 -2.34 -1.32 0.03
C GLU A 202 -2.16 -1.28 1.56
N SER A 203 -1.26 -2.10 2.10
CA SER A 203 -1.04 -2.20 3.55
C SER A 203 0.39 -2.68 3.89
N GLY A 204 0.65 -2.92 5.18
CA GLY A 204 1.95 -3.38 5.67
C GLY A 204 2.90 -2.23 5.98
N VAL A 205 4.21 -2.50 5.88
CA VAL A 205 5.26 -1.52 6.19
C VAL A 205 6.13 -1.26 4.96
N VAL A 206 6.83 -0.13 4.99
CA VAL A 206 7.89 0.15 4.03
C VAL A 206 9.12 -0.70 4.39
N ASP A 207 9.33 -1.79 3.65
CA ASP A 207 10.53 -2.63 3.75
C ASP A 207 11.21 -2.74 2.39
N LEU A 208 12.36 -2.08 2.24
CA LEU A 208 13.09 -1.98 0.97
C LEU A 208 14.53 -2.48 1.12
N PHE A 209 14.90 -3.44 0.26
CA PHE A 209 16.26 -3.89 0.10
C PHE A 209 16.89 -3.26 -1.14
N LEU A 210 17.98 -2.52 -0.94
CA LEU A 210 18.82 -2.00 -2.01
C LEU A 210 19.95 -2.99 -2.34
N ILE A 211 20.08 -3.36 -3.61
CA ILE A 211 21.04 -4.34 -4.11
C ILE A 211 22.05 -3.60 -4.99
N PRO A 212 23.23 -3.19 -4.48
CA PRO A 212 24.13 -2.27 -5.18
C PRO A 212 24.87 -2.85 -6.39
N GLY A 213 24.82 -4.18 -6.59
CA GLY A 213 25.50 -4.89 -7.67
C GLY A 213 26.95 -5.27 -7.38
#